data_AF-A0A1H3JRY3-F1
#
_entry.id   AF-A0A1H3JRY3-F1
#
_cell.length_a   1.000
_cell.length_b   1.000
_cell.length_c   1.000
_cell.angle_alpha   90.00
_cell.angle_beta   90.00
_cell.angle_gamma   90.00
#
_symmetry.space_group_name_H-M   'P 1'
#
loop_
_entity.id
_entity.type
_entity.pdbx_description
1 polymer ?
#
loop_
_entity_poly.entity_id
_entity_poly.type
_entity_poly.pdbx_seq_one_letter_code
_entity_poly.pdbx_strand_id
1 'polypeptide(L)'
;MGHRMFTFDPKQEKALLGVVLVLVALALYIAAWRSLFEPSGRSGDFEAGWMLAVSMVFTYQAGYRNIAKRLGPLVFVLAFLLPTVLQSIGVAIRLVRLYF
;
A
#
# COMPACT_ATOMS: atom_id res chain seq x y z
N MET A 1 10.40 -9.58 40.88
CA MET A 1 10.65 -9.71 39.42
C MET A 1 10.01 -8.51 38.74
N GLY A 2 10.79 -7.47 38.43
CA GLY A 2 10.27 -6.28 37.75
C GLY A 2 10.23 -6.53 36.24
N HIS A 3 9.04 -6.63 35.66
CA HIS A 3 8.87 -6.54 34.22
C HIS A 3 9.40 -5.18 33.77
N ARG A 4 10.58 -5.16 33.13
CA ARG A 4 11.05 -3.96 32.41
C ARG A 4 10.08 -3.75 31.27
N MET A 5 9.14 -2.84 31.46
CA MET A 5 8.34 -2.28 30.38
C MET A 5 9.34 -1.65 29.42
N PHE A 6 9.53 -2.23 28.24
CA PHE A 6 10.31 -1.61 27.16
C PHE A 6 9.54 -0.37 26.72
N THR A 7 9.72 0.74 27.42
CA THR A 7 9.30 2.06 26.98
C THR A 7 10.18 2.41 25.80
N PHE A 8 9.65 2.22 24.58
CA PHE A 8 10.31 2.68 23.37
C PHE A 8 10.54 4.19 23.47
N ASP A 9 11.78 4.61 23.23
CA ASP A 9 12.12 6.03 23.17
C ASP A 9 11.35 6.65 21.97
N PRO A 10 10.70 7.82 22.10
CA PRO A 10 9.91 8.43 21.02
C PRO A 10 10.65 8.60 19.68
N LYS A 11 11.99 8.64 19.70
CA LYS A 11 12.82 8.64 18.48
C LYS A 11 12.85 7.27 17.79
N GLN A 12 12.89 6.18 18.56
CA GLN A 12 12.87 4.81 18.04
C GLN A 12 11.49 4.46 17.47
N GLU A 13 10.41 4.91 18.11
CA GLU A 13 9.04 4.71 17.62
C GLU A 13 8.83 5.39 16.25
N LYS A 14 9.34 6.63 16.09
CA LYS A 14 9.30 7.34 14.79
C LYS A 14 10.11 6.65 13.72
N ALA A 15 11.31 6.15 14.06
CA ALA A 15 12.15 5.41 13.12
C ALA A 15 11.46 4.11 12.67
N LEU A 16 10.86 3.38 13.60
CA LEU A 16 10.11 2.16 13.33
C LEU A 16 8.91 2.43 12.41
N LEU A 17 8.12 3.46 12.70
CA LEU A 17 7.01 3.89 11.85
C LEU A 17 7.48 4.27 10.44
N GLY A 18 8.63 4.93 10.33
CA GLY A 18 9.26 5.24 9.03
C GLY A 18 9.63 3.98 8.24
N VAL A 19 10.26 3.00 8.88
CA VAL A 19 10.61 1.71 8.24
C VAL A 19 9.35 0.98 7.78
N VAL A 20 8.32 0.92 8.63
CA VAL A 20 7.04 0.28 8.28
C VAL A 20 6.40 0.99 7.08
N LEU A 21 6.40 2.33 7.04
CA LEU A 21 5.88 3.09 5.90
C LEU A 21 6.60 2.76 4.60
N VAL A 22 7.94 2.64 4.63
CA VAL A 22 8.74 2.27 3.45
C VAL A 22 8.41 0.85 2.98
N LEU A 23 8.28 -0.10 3.90
CA LEU A 23 7.91 -1.48 3.56
C LEU A 23 6.50 -1.56 2.96
N VAL A 24 5.55 -0.79 3.50
CA VAL A 24 4.19 -0.68 2.95
C VAL A 24 4.23 -0.10 1.54
N ALA A 25 4.97 0.99 1.31
CA ALA A 25 5.11 1.58 -0.01
C ALA A 25 5.68 0.57 -1.03
N LEU A 26 6.74 -0.15 -0.66
CA LEU A 26 7.30 -1.23 -1.47
C LEU A 26 6.26 -2.31 -1.81
N ALA A 27 5.48 -2.76 -0.83
CA ALA A 27 4.42 -3.75 -1.03
C ALA A 27 3.35 -3.25 -2.01
N LEU A 28 2.96 -1.97 -1.94
CA LEU A 28 2.00 -1.37 -2.87
C LEU A 28 2.52 -1.38 -4.31
N TYR A 29 3.80 -1.05 -4.51
CA TYR A 29 4.42 -1.11 -5.84
C TYR A 29 4.52 -2.53 -6.39
N ILE A 30 4.86 -3.51 -5.55
CA ILE A 30 4.86 -4.92 -5.96
C ILE A 30 3.44 -5.35 -6.35
N ALA A 31 2.44 -4.98 -5.57
CA ALA A 31 1.05 -5.32 -5.86
C ALA A 31 0.54 -4.64 -7.15
N ALA A 32 0.95 -3.41 -7.43
CA ALA A 32 0.69 -2.72 -8.69
C ALA A 32 1.36 -3.42 -9.88
N TRP A 33 2.62 -3.83 -9.75
CA TRP A 33 3.34 -4.59 -10.78
C TRP A 33 2.62 -5.91 -11.09
N ARG A 34 2.28 -6.70 -10.06
CA ARG A 34 1.54 -7.95 -10.23
C ARG A 34 0.20 -7.71 -10.93
N SER A 35 -0.53 -6.68 -10.52
CA SER A 35 -1.79 -6.31 -11.17
C SER A 35 -1.64 -5.97 -12.66
N LEU A 36 -0.55 -5.31 -13.07
CA LEU A 36 -0.34 -4.90 -14.46
C LEU A 36 0.20 -6.03 -15.36
N PHE A 37 1.09 -6.87 -14.84
CA PHE A 37 1.93 -7.75 -15.67
C PHE A 37 1.70 -9.25 -15.47
N GLU A 38 1.15 -9.69 -14.34
CA GLU A 38 0.86 -11.13 -14.18
C GLU A 38 -0.29 -11.57 -15.13
N PRO A 39 -0.31 -12.85 -15.54
CA PRO A 39 -1.39 -13.40 -16.36
C PRO A 39 -2.76 -13.23 -15.69
N SER A 40 -3.78 -13.01 -16.52
CA SER A 40 -5.18 -13.02 -16.08
C SER A 40 -5.66 -14.45 -15.85
N GLY A 41 -6.43 -14.62 -14.79
CA GLY A 41 -6.94 -15.91 -14.35
C GLY A 41 -7.89 -15.71 -13.19
N ARG A 42 -8.98 -16.48 -13.14
CA ARG A 42 -10.12 -16.22 -12.25
C ARG A 42 -9.76 -16.06 -10.77
N SER A 43 -8.81 -16.86 -10.26
CA SER A 43 -8.29 -16.74 -8.89
C SER A 43 -7.35 -15.53 -8.73
N GLY A 44 -6.41 -15.34 -9.65
CA GLY A 44 -5.45 -14.22 -9.62
C GLY A 44 -6.12 -12.85 -9.77
N ASP A 45 -7.21 -12.77 -10.53
CA ASP A 45 -7.96 -11.53 -10.73
C ASP A 45 -8.81 -11.18 -9.48
N PHE A 46 -9.33 -12.20 -8.78
CA PHE A 46 -9.96 -12.00 -7.48
C PHE A 46 -8.95 -11.52 -6.43
N GLU A 47 -7.77 -12.13 -6.37
CA GLU A 47 -6.68 -11.71 -5.49
C GLU A 47 -6.23 -10.27 -5.80
N ALA A 48 -6.05 -9.93 -7.09
CA ALA A 48 -5.65 -8.59 -7.52
C ALA A 48 -6.72 -7.54 -7.14
N GLY A 49 -8.01 -7.87 -7.28
CA GLY A 49 -9.11 -7.02 -6.84
C GLY A 49 -9.14 -6.83 -5.32
N TRP A 50 -8.90 -7.90 -4.55
CA TRP A 50 -8.81 -7.80 -3.09
C TRP A 50 -7.61 -6.97 -2.63
N MET A 51 -6.44 -7.19 -3.23
CA MET A 51 -5.24 -6.38 -2.96
C MET A 51 -5.48 -4.91 -3.27
N LEU A 52 -6.18 -4.60 -4.38
CA LEU A 52 -6.55 -3.22 -4.70
C LEU A 52 -7.44 -2.59 -3.62
N ALA A 53 -8.46 -3.31 -3.14
CA ALA A 53 -9.33 -2.82 -2.08
C ALA A 53 -8.54 -2.49 -0.80
N VAL A 54 -7.61 -3.36 -0.40
CA VAL A 54 -6.72 -3.12 0.75
C VAL A 54 -5.83 -1.90 0.52
N SER A 55 -5.22 -1.77 -0.67
CA SER A 55 -4.39 -0.61 -1.03
C SER A 55 -5.17 0.71 -0.98
N MET A 56 -6.41 0.72 -1.44
CA MET A 56 -7.30 1.89 -1.37
C MET A 56 -7.60 2.29 0.07
N VAL A 57 -7.93 1.32 0.94
CA VAL A 57 -8.17 1.58 2.37
C VAL A 57 -6.92 2.16 3.03
N PHE A 58 -5.73 1.58 2.78
CA PHE A 58 -4.49 2.10 3.33
C PHE A 58 -4.16 3.51 2.83
N THR A 59 -4.29 3.75 1.52
CA THR A 59 -4.06 5.07 0.92
C THR A 59 -5.03 6.12 1.49
N TYR A 60 -6.30 5.76 1.67
CA TYR A 60 -7.29 6.63 2.30
C TYR A 60 -6.91 6.94 3.76
N GLN A 61 -6.53 5.94 4.55
CA GLN A 61 -6.14 6.15 5.95
C GLN A 61 -4.84 6.99 6.03
N ALA A 62 -3.86 6.73 5.17
CA ALA A 62 -2.61 7.50 5.13
C ALA A 62 -2.86 8.97 4.79
N GLY A 63 -3.76 9.24 3.83
CA GLY A 63 -4.14 10.60 3.42
C GLY A 63 -5.03 11.31 4.45
N TYR A 64 -6.09 10.66 4.92
CA TYR A 64 -7.09 11.25 5.81
C TYR A 64 -6.61 11.39 7.26
N ARG A 65 -5.96 10.34 7.82
CA ARG A 65 -5.44 10.38 9.20
C ARG A 65 -4.12 11.14 9.34
N ASN A 66 -3.63 11.75 8.25
CA ASN A 66 -2.43 12.59 8.28
C ASN A 66 -1.18 11.89 8.86
N ILE A 67 -1.07 10.57 8.74
CA ILE A 67 0.10 9.80 9.22
C ILE A 67 1.39 10.33 8.55
N ALA A 68 1.25 10.96 7.38
CA ALA A 68 2.31 11.57 6.61
C ALA A 68 2.29 13.13 6.58
N LYS A 69 1.62 13.82 7.52
CA LYS A 69 1.49 15.31 7.51
C LYS A 69 2.82 16.06 7.36
N ARG A 70 3.91 15.46 7.85
CA ARG A 70 5.28 16.00 7.77
C ARG A 70 6.05 15.59 6.51
N LEU A 71 5.65 14.53 5.82
CA LEU A 71 6.32 14.03 4.61
C LEU A 71 5.91 14.83 3.37
N GLY A 72 4.82 15.59 3.46
CA GLY A 72 4.35 16.46 2.40
C GLY A 72 3.53 15.71 1.33
N PRO A 73 2.74 16.46 0.54
CA PRO A 73 1.82 15.89 -0.44
C PRO A 73 2.53 15.04 -1.50
N LEU A 74 3.74 15.42 -1.91
CA LEU A 74 4.50 14.69 -2.93
C LEU A 74 4.85 13.26 -2.49
N VAL A 75 5.29 13.08 -1.24
CA VAL A 75 5.64 11.75 -0.73
C VAL A 75 4.40 10.87 -0.62
N PHE A 76 3.27 11.44 -0.19
CA PHE A 76 2.00 10.71 -0.19
C PHE A 76 1.61 10.24 -1.60
N VAL A 77 1.71 11.14 -2.58
CA VAL A 77 1.39 10.82 -3.98
C VAL A 77 2.28 9.68 -4.49
N LEU A 78 3.59 9.78 -4.33
CA LEU A 78 4.53 8.79 -4.86
C LEU A 78 4.47 7.47 -4.10
N ALA A 79 4.31 7.47 -2.78
CA ALA A 79 4.38 6.25 -1.98
C ALA A 79 3.06 5.48 -1.90
N PHE A 80 1.91 6.16 -2.01
CA PHE A 80 0.59 5.55 -1.78
C PHE A 80 -0.34 5.72 -2.97
N LEU A 81 -0.57 6.96 -3.41
CA LEU A 81 -1.58 7.23 -4.43
C LEU A 81 -1.19 6.62 -5.79
N LEU A 82 0.03 6.88 -6.25
CA LEU A 82 0.54 6.40 -7.54
C LEU A 82 0.47 4.87 -7.68
N PRO A 83 1.02 4.06 -6.76
CA PRO A 83 0.92 2.60 -6.89
C PRO A 83 -0.53 2.12 -6.80
N THR A 84 -1.38 2.75 -5.99
CA THR A 84 -2.82 2.38 -5.92
C THR A 84 -3.55 2.66 -7.23
N VAL A 85 -3.25 3.78 -7.89
CA VAL A 85 -3.80 4.12 -9.22
C VAL A 85 -3.30 3.12 -10.27
N LEU A 86 -2.00 2.81 -10.28
CA LEU A 86 -1.44 1.81 -11.20
C LEU A 86 -2.07 0.42 -11.00
N GLN A 87 -2.30 0.02 -9.75
CA GLN A 87 -2.99 -1.22 -9.42
C GLN A 87 -4.45 -1.20 -9.90
N SER A 88 -5.13 -0.05 -9.80
CA SER A 88 -6.50 0.12 -10.32
C SER A 88 -6.55 -0.09 -11.82
N ILE A 89 -5.59 0.47 -12.55
CA ILE A 89 -5.46 0.30 -14.00
C ILE A 89 -5.19 -1.18 -14.35
N GLY A 90 -4.29 -1.85 -13.63
CA GLY A 90 -4.00 -3.27 -13.86
C GLY A 90 -5.22 -4.16 -13.65
N VAL A 91 -5.98 -3.95 -12.57
CA VAL A 91 -7.24 -4.68 -12.33
C VAL A 91 -8.26 -4.39 -13.43
N ALA A 92 -8.40 -3.14 -13.87
CA ALA A 92 -9.31 -2.80 -14.96
C ALA A 92 -8.94 -3.53 -16.27
N ILE A 93 -7.66 -3.56 -16.64
CA ILE A 93 -7.17 -4.28 -17.82
C ILE A 93 -7.47 -5.78 -17.71
N ARG A 94 -7.24 -6.38 -16.53
CA ARG A 94 -7.54 -7.80 -16.27
C ARG A 94 -9.02 -8.11 -16.43
N LEU A 95 -9.89 -7.26 -15.89
CA LEU A 95 -11.34 -7.41 -16.04
C LEU A 95 -11.73 -7.34 -17.52
N VAL A 96 -11.21 -6.39 -18.29
CA VAL A 96 -11.49 -6.31 -19.74
C VAL A 96 -11.08 -7.60 -20.46
N ARG A 97 -9.89 -8.14 -20.18
CA ARG A 97 -9.40 -9.40 -20.79
C ARG A 97 -10.21 -10.66 -20.42
N LEU A 98 -10.93 -10.64 -19.31
CA LEU A 98 -11.80 -11.76 -18.91
C LEU A 98 -13.17 -11.71 -19.61
N TYR A 99 -13.68 -10.51 -19.91
CA TYR A 99 -15.02 -10.29 -20.44
C TYR A 99 -15.05 -10.08 -21.96
N PHE A 100 -13.92 -9.80 -22.60
CA PHE A 100 -13.75 -9.58 -24.04
C PHE A 100 -12.57 -10.41 -24.57
#